data_AF-A0A970LFX6-F1
#
_entry.id   AF-A0A970LFX6-F1
#
_cell.length_a   1.000
_cell.length_b   1.000
_cell.length_c   1.000
_cell.angle_alpha   90.00
_cell.angle_beta   90.00
_cell.angle_gamma   90.00
#
_symmetry.space_group_name_H-M   'P 1'
#
loop_
_entity.id
_entity.type
_entity.pdbx_description
1 polymer ?
#
loop_
_entity_poly.entity_id
_entity_poly.type
_entity_poly.pdbx_seq_one_letter_code
_entity_poly.pdbx_strand_id
1 'polypeptide(L)'
;MDRDTDRLLAYTRVPVPEEYAPDLAYSIHFALGGQEGASACLNRNYGILFAEARISADNTIIPVSAVKPYLFRTAEGGVGVAAVQVRTDGSDDAVLHGNILIWTLETDGNFSPAIQIDLHADAAVSSVGIEYDAEAKTYRIRWSDREGRFYHNFLQRLDAQASPAERSEPISLPSAPCDIEGAVPGNALAITPEEREAFHTRWTQVRQVGVRLPETVVAGCAADVERVRAELLYSDGSAALRDVEWDLAALSWDKPGTCRVRGRIRTVMQAFPVRPGFADPVVLLREGRYYFIATNDNTDTHGLYACDSDTFEGLFDPENPMREILPVDERRGLVRYFWAPEFHEIGGCLYILFAVSAVDDRIPQPQCQMMRLKPGGDLIDPASWEDPVPVRRADGSSLGTSGITLDMTYLESPRASYLIWSAREHFTTPLDTGSMLYIATTDPARPWILTSDPVLLSRPLFGWENIERTINNEGPYPLVRNGKVWLAYSAGSASAYSYAVGWLTADLGADLLDIGNWRKASAPALTYFSVPGIYGPGHNSFFVDKSGDTMLLYHGGVTRQRYLRSTGMRRVHFGRTGRPLLDLDAERDLDPAQRDVSMEVDVRPARG
;
A
#
# COMPACT_ATOMS: atom_id res chain seq x y z
N MET A 1 38.21 -14.41 14.19
CA MET A 1 36.99 -14.14 14.98
C MET A 1 36.73 -12.66 14.87
N ASP A 2 35.97 -12.29 13.86
CA ASP A 2 35.70 -10.90 13.51
C ASP A 2 34.62 -10.35 14.46
N ARG A 3 34.90 -9.23 15.12
CA ARG A 3 34.12 -8.71 16.26
C ARG A 3 33.04 -7.70 15.87
N ASP A 4 32.76 -7.51 14.58
CA ASP A 4 31.93 -6.39 14.09
C ASP A 4 30.86 -6.78 13.06
N THR A 5 30.49 -8.07 12.98
CA THR A 5 29.61 -8.52 11.90
C THR A 5 28.14 -8.27 12.22
N ASP A 6 27.55 -7.36 11.44
CA ASP A 6 26.11 -7.11 11.40
C ASP A 6 25.32 -8.38 11.10
N ARG A 7 24.15 -8.53 11.72
CA ARG A 7 23.31 -9.72 11.58
C ARG A 7 21.89 -9.38 11.19
N LEU A 8 21.36 -10.18 10.28
CA LEU A 8 19.93 -10.30 10.02
C LEU A 8 19.39 -11.46 10.84
N LEU A 9 18.31 -11.22 11.58
CA LEU A 9 17.56 -12.26 12.29
C LEU A 9 16.25 -12.50 11.54
N ALA A 10 15.83 -13.75 11.41
CA ALA A 10 14.52 -14.12 10.89
C ALA A 10 13.71 -14.84 11.97
N TYR A 11 12.42 -14.53 12.05
CA TYR A 11 11.51 -15.10 13.05
C TYR A 11 10.07 -15.08 12.54
N THR A 12 9.21 -15.88 13.16
CA THR A 12 7.74 -15.72 13.08
C THR A 12 7.23 -15.16 14.40
N ARG A 13 5.92 -14.95 14.55
CA ARG A 13 5.34 -14.48 15.81
C ARG A 13 4.35 -15.48 16.40
N VAL A 14 4.15 -15.38 17.71
CA VAL A 14 3.00 -15.97 18.40
C VAL A 14 1.78 -15.12 18.05
N PRO A 15 0.68 -15.72 17.55
CA PRO A 15 -0.55 -14.99 17.31
C PRO A 15 -1.08 -14.35 18.60
N VAL A 16 -1.59 -13.12 18.49
CA VAL A 16 -2.23 -12.39 19.59
C VAL A 16 -3.68 -12.12 19.18
N PRO A 17 -4.68 -12.72 19.86
CA PRO A 17 -6.09 -12.52 19.50
C PRO A 17 -6.45 -11.04 19.42
N GLU A 18 -7.19 -10.66 18.37
CA GLU A 18 -7.67 -9.28 18.11
C GLU A 18 -6.57 -8.20 17.94
N GLU A 19 -5.29 -8.59 17.90
CA GLU A 19 -4.16 -7.67 17.74
C GLU A 19 -3.21 -8.10 16.62
N TYR A 20 -2.92 -9.38 16.49
CA TYR A 20 -2.05 -9.94 15.48
C TYR A 20 -2.48 -11.37 15.13
N ALA A 21 -3.42 -11.46 14.19
CA ALA A 21 -4.04 -12.72 13.79
C ALA A 21 -3.01 -13.76 13.29
N PRO A 22 -3.33 -15.07 13.35
CA PRO A 22 -2.48 -16.12 12.82
C PRO A 22 -2.01 -15.91 11.38
N ASP A 23 -2.89 -15.36 10.52
CA ASP A 23 -2.58 -15.05 9.11
C ASP A 23 -1.40 -14.05 8.97
N LEU A 24 -1.18 -13.21 9.98
CA LEU A 24 -0.06 -12.28 10.07
C LEU A 24 1.11 -12.86 10.87
N ALA A 25 0.82 -13.56 11.96
CA ALA A 25 1.83 -14.11 12.87
C ALA A 25 2.69 -15.19 12.19
N TYR A 26 2.05 -16.04 11.38
CA TYR A 26 2.70 -17.09 10.58
C TYR A 26 3.13 -16.55 9.21
N SER A 27 3.88 -15.46 9.27
CA SER A 27 4.65 -14.85 8.19
C SER A 27 6.08 -14.62 8.66
N ILE A 28 7.01 -14.35 7.74
CA ILE A 28 8.41 -14.15 8.09
C ILE A 28 8.66 -12.67 8.41
N HIS A 29 9.25 -12.46 9.58
CA HIS A 29 9.64 -11.17 10.13
C HIS A 29 11.17 -11.11 10.20
N PHE A 30 11.70 -9.88 10.20
CA PHE A 30 13.13 -9.65 10.24
C PHE A 30 13.50 -8.58 11.26
N ALA A 31 14.71 -8.71 11.80
CA ALA A 31 15.33 -7.67 12.61
C ALA A 31 16.81 -7.54 12.27
N LEU A 32 17.33 -6.31 12.42
CA LEU A 32 18.76 -6.04 12.32
C LEU A 32 19.36 -6.01 13.73
N GLY A 33 20.46 -6.73 13.93
CA GLY A 33 21.16 -6.82 15.23
C GLY A 33 22.67 -6.58 15.13
N GLY A 34 23.24 -6.08 16.23
CA GLY A 34 24.69 -6.07 16.53
C GLY A 34 24.98 -6.80 17.86
N GLN A 35 26.24 -7.14 18.17
CA GLN A 35 26.59 -7.99 19.33
C GLN A 35 26.13 -7.46 20.70
N GLU A 36 25.93 -6.14 20.87
CA GLU A 36 25.66 -5.50 22.17
C GLU A 36 24.41 -4.61 22.22
N GLY A 37 23.58 -4.62 21.16
CA GLY A 37 22.36 -3.82 21.06
C GLY A 37 21.09 -4.67 20.97
N ALA A 38 19.97 -4.13 21.46
CA ALA A 38 18.66 -4.71 21.19
C ALA A 38 18.42 -4.81 19.68
N SER A 39 17.87 -5.93 19.22
CA SER A 39 17.56 -6.12 17.79
C SER A 39 16.46 -5.15 17.37
N ALA A 40 16.69 -4.41 16.28
CA ALA A 40 15.72 -3.48 15.72
C ALA A 40 14.81 -4.21 14.74
N CYS A 41 13.53 -4.37 15.11
CA CYS A 41 12.53 -4.98 14.24
C CYS A 41 12.36 -4.15 12.97
N LEU A 42 12.34 -4.82 11.82
CA LEU A 42 11.99 -4.22 10.55
C LEU A 42 10.47 -4.19 10.39
N ASN A 43 9.97 -3.28 9.56
CA ASN A 43 8.55 -3.15 9.22
C ASN A 43 7.61 -3.06 10.43
N ARG A 44 8.04 -2.39 11.53
CA ARG A 44 7.27 -2.26 12.79
C ARG A 44 6.86 -3.61 13.40
N ASN A 45 7.68 -4.64 13.22
CA ASN A 45 7.36 -6.01 13.65
C ASN A 45 6.09 -6.60 12.97
N TYR A 46 5.75 -6.07 11.78
CA TYR A 46 4.75 -6.62 10.88
C TYR A 46 5.42 -7.54 9.84
N GLY A 47 4.70 -8.57 9.39
CA GLY A 47 5.20 -9.57 8.44
C GLY A 47 5.76 -8.95 7.16
N ILE A 48 6.87 -9.50 6.66
CA ILE A 48 7.52 -9.07 5.41
C ILE A 48 7.33 -10.10 4.30
N LEU A 49 7.46 -11.40 4.59
CA LEU A 49 7.23 -12.48 3.62
C LEU A 49 6.05 -13.32 4.03
N PHE A 50 5.13 -13.51 3.09
CA PHE A 50 3.93 -14.30 3.24
C PHE A 50 3.97 -15.45 2.24
N ALA A 51 3.51 -16.62 2.65
CA ALA A 51 3.18 -17.66 1.69
C ALA A 51 2.00 -17.20 0.84
N GLU A 52 2.02 -17.52 -0.45
CA GLU A 52 0.87 -17.33 -1.32
C GLU A 52 -0.16 -18.43 -1.07
N ALA A 53 -1.42 -18.03 -0.97
CA ALA A 53 -2.54 -18.94 -0.94
C ALA A 53 -2.60 -19.77 -2.24
N ARG A 54 -3.11 -20.99 -2.12
CA ARG A 54 -3.32 -21.85 -3.27
C ARG A 54 -4.67 -21.55 -3.93
N ILE A 55 -4.73 -21.79 -5.22
CA ILE A 55 -5.97 -21.69 -6.01
C ILE A 55 -6.52 -23.10 -6.22
N SER A 56 -7.77 -23.32 -5.84
CA SER A 56 -8.44 -24.60 -6.06
C SER A 56 -8.85 -24.77 -7.53
N ALA A 57 -9.25 -25.99 -7.93
CA ALA A 57 -9.80 -26.25 -9.26
C ALA A 57 -11.10 -25.46 -9.52
N ASP A 58 -11.83 -25.12 -8.47
CA ASP A 58 -13.07 -24.33 -8.51
C ASP A 58 -12.81 -22.82 -8.47
N ASN A 59 -11.56 -22.38 -8.69
CA ASN A 59 -11.14 -20.99 -8.63
C ASN A 59 -11.46 -20.31 -7.27
N THR A 60 -11.32 -21.04 -6.16
CA THR A 60 -11.42 -20.49 -4.79
C THR A 60 -10.04 -20.33 -4.16
N ILE A 61 -9.94 -19.55 -3.07
CA ILE A 61 -8.68 -19.29 -2.36
C ILE A 61 -8.56 -20.26 -1.18
N ILE A 62 -7.43 -20.94 -1.09
CA ILE A 62 -7.05 -21.80 0.04
C ILE A 62 -5.83 -21.15 0.72
N PRO A 63 -6.04 -20.39 1.81
CA PRO A 63 -4.97 -19.69 2.50
C PRO A 63 -3.85 -20.62 3.01
N VAL A 64 -2.61 -20.16 2.92
CA VAL A 64 -1.40 -20.85 3.38
C VAL A 64 -0.55 -19.85 4.15
N SER A 65 0.17 -20.34 5.16
CA SER A 65 1.08 -19.55 5.99
C SER A 65 2.49 -20.14 5.99
N ALA A 66 3.47 -19.36 6.46
CA ALA A 66 4.88 -19.75 6.52
C ALA A 66 5.42 -19.66 7.96
N VAL A 67 6.10 -20.71 8.41
CA VAL A 67 6.70 -20.80 9.74
C VAL A 67 8.14 -21.31 9.67
N LYS A 68 8.86 -21.23 10.80
CA LYS A 68 10.22 -21.77 10.96
C LYS A 68 11.20 -21.25 9.89
N PRO A 69 11.38 -19.93 9.76
CA PRO A 69 12.28 -19.37 8.77
C PRO A 69 13.73 -19.77 9.03
N TYR A 70 14.47 -19.94 7.94
CA TYR A 70 15.90 -20.23 7.95
C TYR A 70 16.63 -19.40 6.91
N LEU A 71 17.50 -18.50 7.39
CA LEU A 71 18.41 -17.70 6.58
C LEU A 71 19.62 -18.52 6.14
N PHE A 72 20.03 -18.36 4.88
CA PHE A 72 21.20 -19.01 4.31
C PHE A 72 21.91 -18.11 3.28
N ARG A 73 23.13 -18.48 2.88
CA ARG A 73 23.87 -17.82 1.79
C ARG A 73 23.57 -18.50 0.45
N THR A 74 23.25 -17.70 -0.57
CA THR A 74 23.11 -18.20 -1.95
C THR A 74 24.49 -18.48 -2.56
N ALA A 75 24.51 -19.18 -3.71
CA ALA A 75 25.72 -19.46 -4.48
C ALA A 75 26.46 -18.19 -4.91
N GLU A 76 25.71 -17.12 -5.14
CA GLU A 76 26.21 -15.78 -5.50
C GLU A 76 26.63 -14.96 -4.28
N GLY A 77 26.51 -15.53 -3.07
CA GLY A 77 26.83 -14.85 -1.81
C GLY A 77 25.71 -13.97 -1.25
N GLY A 78 24.52 -13.93 -1.87
CA GLY A 78 23.37 -13.17 -1.38
C GLY A 78 22.67 -13.84 -0.20
N VAL A 79 21.54 -13.27 0.22
CA VAL A 79 20.71 -13.80 1.32
C VAL A 79 19.53 -14.58 0.76
N GLY A 80 19.39 -15.84 1.19
CA GLY A 80 18.21 -16.67 0.96
C GLY A 80 17.44 -16.90 2.26
N VAL A 81 16.13 -17.12 2.14
CA VAL A 81 15.23 -17.47 3.25
C VAL A 81 14.45 -18.72 2.86
N ALA A 82 14.54 -19.78 3.64
CA ALA A 82 13.67 -20.95 3.52
C ALA A 82 12.59 -20.92 4.61
N ALA A 83 11.41 -21.44 4.35
CA ALA A 83 10.36 -21.61 5.36
C ALA A 83 9.49 -22.85 5.11
N VAL A 84 8.82 -23.28 6.16
CA VAL A 84 7.88 -24.40 6.16
C VAL A 84 6.46 -23.88 5.95
N GLN A 85 5.69 -24.52 5.07
CA GLN A 85 4.28 -24.19 4.84
C GLN A 85 3.37 -24.85 5.88
N VAL A 86 2.35 -24.11 6.34
CA VAL A 86 1.31 -24.60 7.25
C VAL A 86 -0.05 -24.01 6.88
N ARG A 87 -1.13 -24.55 7.46
CA ARG A 87 -2.44 -23.89 7.41
C ARG A 87 -2.39 -22.58 8.19
N THR A 88 -3.35 -21.69 7.98
CA THR A 88 -3.38 -20.38 8.64
C THR A 88 -3.51 -20.45 10.15
N ASP A 89 -4.05 -21.53 10.71
CA ASP A 89 -4.08 -21.79 12.16
C ASP A 89 -2.79 -22.46 12.69
N GLY A 90 -1.80 -22.70 11.82
CA GLY A 90 -0.52 -23.35 12.14
C GLY A 90 -0.58 -24.88 12.12
N SER A 91 -1.75 -25.47 11.86
CA SER A 91 -1.91 -26.92 11.77
C SER A 91 -1.34 -27.49 10.46
N ASP A 92 -1.24 -28.81 10.44
CA ASP A 92 -0.69 -29.57 9.31
C ASP A 92 -1.67 -29.64 8.13
N ASP A 93 -1.16 -29.82 6.92
CA ASP A 93 -1.97 -30.11 5.74
C ASP A 93 -1.25 -31.10 4.84
N ALA A 94 -1.88 -32.24 4.56
CA ALA A 94 -1.33 -33.30 3.72
C ALA A 94 -0.93 -32.80 2.32
N VAL A 95 -1.60 -31.78 1.79
CA VAL A 95 -1.28 -31.26 0.45
C VAL A 95 -0.05 -30.33 0.47
N LEU A 96 0.41 -29.93 1.65
CA LEU A 96 1.65 -29.17 1.84
C LEU A 96 2.85 -30.07 2.20
N HIS A 97 2.62 -31.37 2.41
CA HIS A 97 3.69 -32.33 2.71
C HIS A 97 4.79 -32.29 1.66
N GLY A 98 6.04 -32.44 2.11
CA GLY A 98 7.20 -32.43 1.24
C GLY A 98 7.51 -31.10 0.58
N ASN A 99 6.81 -30.00 0.89
CA ASN A 99 7.04 -28.71 0.24
C ASN A 99 7.63 -27.68 1.20
N ILE A 100 8.53 -26.85 0.69
CA ILE A 100 9.09 -25.68 1.38
C ILE A 100 9.05 -24.46 0.44
N LEU A 101 9.16 -23.28 1.03
CA LEU A 101 9.26 -22.02 0.28
C LEU A 101 10.67 -21.45 0.39
N ILE A 102 11.15 -20.85 -0.69
CA ILE A 102 12.42 -20.12 -0.75
C ILE A 102 12.21 -18.72 -1.31
N TRP A 103 12.82 -17.72 -0.68
CA TRP A 103 12.94 -16.35 -1.18
C TRP A 103 14.40 -15.95 -1.26
N THR A 104 14.74 -15.03 -2.17
CA THR A 104 16.07 -14.41 -2.23
C THR A 104 15.97 -12.91 -2.10
N LEU A 105 16.88 -12.31 -1.33
CA LEU A 105 16.99 -10.86 -1.18
C LEU A 105 17.45 -10.25 -2.50
N GLU A 106 16.75 -9.22 -2.94
CA GLU A 106 17.10 -8.40 -4.09
C GLU A 106 17.87 -7.15 -3.66
N THR A 107 18.54 -6.52 -4.62
CA THR A 107 19.40 -5.35 -4.37
C THR A 107 18.66 -4.12 -3.84
N ASP A 108 17.34 -4.05 -4.01
CA ASP A 108 16.49 -2.96 -3.53
C ASP A 108 15.96 -3.18 -2.10
N GLY A 109 16.40 -4.27 -1.43
CA GLY A 109 15.98 -4.65 -0.09
C GLY A 109 14.65 -5.40 -0.03
N ASN A 110 13.97 -5.64 -1.17
CA ASN A 110 12.84 -6.55 -1.24
C ASN A 110 13.30 -8.00 -1.43
N PHE A 111 12.35 -8.92 -1.44
CA PHE A 111 12.58 -10.29 -1.82
C PHE A 111 11.91 -10.61 -3.16
N SER A 112 12.44 -11.64 -3.82
CA SER A 112 11.81 -12.29 -4.96
C SER A 112 10.41 -12.80 -4.60
N PRO A 113 9.56 -13.16 -5.58
CA PRO A 113 8.46 -14.07 -5.35
C PRO A 113 8.94 -15.38 -4.71
N ALA A 114 8.05 -16.06 -3.98
CA ALA A 114 8.37 -17.33 -3.34
C ALA A 114 8.57 -18.42 -4.39
N ILE A 115 9.61 -19.22 -4.26
CA ILE A 115 9.82 -20.45 -5.02
C ILE A 115 9.38 -21.62 -4.15
N GLN A 116 8.49 -22.48 -4.65
CA GLN A 116 8.12 -23.71 -3.96
C GLN A 116 9.04 -24.86 -4.42
N ILE A 117 9.60 -25.60 -3.45
CA ILE A 117 10.45 -26.76 -3.71
C ILE A 117 9.75 -28.02 -3.20
N ASP A 118 9.51 -28.97 -4.11
CA ASP A 118 9.11 -30.34 -3.78
C ASP A 118 10.34 -31.16 -3.36
N LEU A 119 10.33 -31.65 -2.12
CA LEU A 119 11.37 -32.48 -1.51
C LEU A 119 11.17 -33.97 -1.82
N HIS A 120 10.17 -34.32 -2.62
CA HIS A 120 9.87 -35.69 -3.05
C HIS A 120 9.62 -36.65 -1.88
N ALA A 121 8.90 -36.17 -0.87
CA ALA A 121 8.52 -36.95 0.30
C ALA A 121 7.09 -36.60 0.73
N ASP A 122 6.27 -37.62 0.98
CA ASP A 122 4.95 -37.44 1.61
C ASP A 122 5.11 -37.40 3.13
N ALA A 123 5.69 -36.29 3.63
CA ALA A 123 5.88 -36.05 5.05
C ALA A 123 5.69 -34.58 5.41
N ALA A 124 5.06 -34.33 6.54
CA ALA A 124 4.90 -33.00 7.11
C ALA A 124 6.25 -32.42 7.54
N VAL A 125 6.79 -31.47 6.78
CA VAL A 125 8.05 -30.80 7.12
C VAL A 125 7.85 -30.03 8.43
N SER A 126 8.79 -30.19 9.37
CA SER A 126 8.76 -29.53 10.69
C SER A 126 9.88 -28.51 10.87
N SER A 127 11.00 -28.67 10.17
CA SER A 127 12.11 -27.72 10.15
C SER A 127 12.91 -27.90 8.87
N VAL A 128 13.54 -26.82 8.41
CA VAL A 128 14.37 -26.82 7.20
C VAL A 128 15.59 -25.94 7.40
N GLY A 129 16.72 -26.37 6.86
CA GLY A 129 17.94 -25.59 6.72
C GLY A 129 18.57 -25.84 5.35
N ILE A 130 19.17 -24.80 4.78
CA ILE A 130 19.83 -24.87 3.48
C ILE A 130 21.27 -24.38 3.63
N GLU A 131 22.20 -25.09 3.01
CA GLU A 131 23.58 -24.66 2.86
C GLU A 131 24.02 -24.81 1.40
N TYR A 132 24.87 -23.90 0.93
CA TYR A 132 25.50 -24.03 -0.38
C TYR A 132 26.91 -24.59 -0.20
N ASP A 133 27.19 -25.71 -0.86
CA ASP A 133 28.53 -26.29 -0.95
C ASP A 133 29.22 -25.73 -2.20
N ALA A 134 30.24 -24.89 -1.99
CA ALA A 134 30.98 -24.25 -3.07
C ALA A 134 31.90 -25.22 -3.83
N GLU A 135 32.36 -26.30 -3.20
CA GLU A 135 33.21 -27.31 -3.84
C GLU A 135 32.38 -28.20 -4.76
N ALA A 136 31.26 -28.70 -4.25
CA ALA A 136 30.33 -29.52 -5.00
C ALA A 136 29.39 -28.71 -5.93
N LYS A 137 29.36 -27.38 -5.78
CA LYS A 137 28.48 -26.45 -6.50
C LYS A 137 27.01 -26.85 -6.42
N THR A 138 26.57 -27.24 -5.24
CA THR A 138 25.20 -27.70 -4.99
C THR A 138 24.69 -27.14 -3.67
N TYR A 139 23.40 -26.85 -3.61
CA TYR A 139 22.71 -26.67 -2.36
C TYR A 139 22.43 -28.04 -1.73
N ARG A 140 22.56 -28.10 -0.41
CA ARG A 140 22.10 -29.21 0.42
C ARG A 140 20.98 -28.70 1.32
N ILE A 141 19.80 -29.28 1.14
CA ILE A 141 18.63 -29.03 1.98
C ILE A 141 18.62 -30.10 3.04
N ARG A 142 18.50 -29.72 4.31
CA ARG A 142 18.42 -30.60 5.47
C ARG A 142 17.14 -30.29 6.20
N TRP A 143 16.32 -31.29 6.47
CA TRP A 143 15.01 -31.08 7.06
C TRP A 143 14.59 -32.23 7.97
N SER A 144 13.65 -31.94 8.86
CA SER A 144 13.01 -32.94 9.71
C SER A 144 11.51 -32.94 9.48
N ASP A 145 10.86 -34.08 9.66
CA ASP A 145 9.41 -34.14 9.71
C ASP A 145 8.86 -34.05 11.14
N ARG A 146 7.53 -34.04 11.28
CA ARG A 146 6.83 -33.99 12.58
C ARG A 146 6.95 -35.27 13.41
N GLU A 147 7.44 -36.37 12.83
CA GLU A 147 7.71 -37.64 13.54
C GLU A 147 9.15 -37.69 14.10
N GLY A 148 9.96 -36.64 13.89
CA GLY A 148 11.35 -36.60 14.34
C GLY A 148 12.31 -37.38 13.42
N ARG A 149 11.90 -37.65 12.18
CA ARG A 149 12.74 -38.25 11.15
C ARG A 149 13.49 -37.16 10.39
N PHE A 150 14.73 -37.44 10.00
CA PHE A 150 15.61 -36.48 9.33
C PHE A 150 15.96 -36.92 7.92
N TYR A 151 16.11 -35.93 7.05
CA TYR A 151 16.34 -36.11 5.63
C TYR A 151 17.27 -35.04 5.07
N HIS A 152 17.83 -35.33 3.89
CA HIS A 152 18.46 -34.35 3.05
C HIS A 152 18.09 -34.51 1.58
N ASN A 153 18.16 -33.41 0.85
CA ASN A 153 18.03 -33.33 -0.60
C ASN A 153 19.18 -32.47 -1.15
N PHE A 154 19.47 -32.61 -2.44
CA PHE A 154 20.39 -31.76 -3.17
C PHE A 154 19.68 -30.97 -4.24
N LEU A 155 20.18 -29.77 -4.51
CA LEU A 155 19.57 -28.85 -5.48
C LEU A 155 20.68 -28.09 -6.22
N GLN A 156 20.66 -28.09 -7.55
CA GLN A 156 21.70 -27.45 -8.37
C GLN A 156 21.58 -25.93 -8.41
N ARG A 157 20.35 -25.40 -8.46
CA ARG A 157 20.01 -23.97 -8.45
C ARG A 157 18.69 -23.80 -7.69
N LEU A 158 18.44 -22.64 -7.10
CA LEU A 158 17.26 -22.42 -6.25
C LEU A 158 15.91 -22.58 -6.96
N ASP A 159 15.87 -22.54 -8.29
CA ASP A 159 14.72 -22.76 -9.16
C ASP A 159 14.67 -24.17 -9.79
N ALA A 160 15.62 -25.05 -9.44
CA ALA A 160 15.69 -26.41 -9.99
C ALA A 160 14.81 -27.40 -9.21
N GLN A 161 14.67 -28.60 -9.76
CA GLN A 161 14.07 -29.72 -9.05
C GLN A 161 15.06 -30.27 -8.01
N ALA A 162 14.57 -30.58 -6.80
CA ALA A 162 15.38 -31.22 -5.77
C ALA A 162 15.64 -32.71 -6.11
N SER A 163 16.72 -33.28 -5.59
CA SER A 163 16.90 -34.73 -5.58
C SER A 163 15.79 -35.42 -4.75
N PRO A 164 15.58 -36.74 -4.89
CA PRO A 164 14.78 -37.49 -3.93
C PRO A 164 15.27 -37.28 -2.49
N ALA A 165 14.34 -37.32 -1.53
CA ALA A 165 14.70 -37.23 -0.11
C ALA A 165 15.41 -38.51 0.34
N GLU A 166 16.60 -38.34 0.92
CA GLU A 166 17.37 -39.43 1.52
C GLU A 166 17.37 -39.30 3.04
N ARG A 167 17.35 -40.42 3.77
CA ARG A 167 17.40 -40.41 5.23
C ARG A 167 18.77 -39.92 5.70
N SER A 168 18.78 -39.06 6.72
CA SER A 168 20.02 -38.57 7.33
C SER A 168 20.06 -38.80 8.83
N GLU A 169 21.25 -38.64 9.40
CA GLU A 169 21.42 -38.49 10.85
C GLU A 169 20.70 -37.23 11.36
N PRO A 170 20.39 -37.16 12.68
CA PRO A 170 19.81 -35.98 13.31
C PRO A 170 20.62 -34.72 13.03
N ILE A 171 19.91 -33.65 12.66
CA ILE A 171 20.48 -32.33 12.40
C ILE A 171 20.13 -31.36 13.53
N SER A 172 21.11 -30.57 13.95
CA SER A 172 20.88 -29.42 14.82
C SER A 172 20.94 -28.16 13.95
N LEU A 173 19.79 -27.55 13.71
CA LEU A 173 19.72 -26.28 13.00
C LEU A 173 20.02 -25.14 13.98
N PRO A 174 20.86 -24.17 13.61
CA PRO A 174 21.12 -23.01 14.46
C PRO A 174 19.81 -22.28 14.75
N SER A 175 19.67 -21.82 15.99
CA SER A 175 18.61 -20.90 16.40
C SER A 175 19.23 -19.65 17.02
N ALA A 176 18.60 -18.50 16.79
CA ALA A 176 19.06 -17.22 17.31
C ALA A 176 17.94 -16.57 18.14
N PRO A 177 17.90 -16.82 19.46
CA PRO A 177 16.96 -16.14 20.35
C PRO A 177 17.08 -14.61 20.23
N CYS A 178 15.95 -13.92 20.26
CA CYS A 178 15.87 -12.48 20.22
C CYS A 178 14.91 -11.97 21.30
N ASP A 179 15.20 -10.80 21.85
CA ASP A 179 14.35 -10.11 22.83
C ASP A 179 13.31 -9.24 22.10
N ILE A 180 12.56 -9.87 21.19
CA ILE A 180 11.51 -9.22 20.41
C ILE A 180 10.17 -9.77 20.89
N GLU A 181 9.26 -8.87 21.24
CA GLU A 181 7.95 -9.24 21.76
C GLU A 181 7.19 -10.17 20.80
N GLY A 182 6.77 -11.32 21.35
CA GLY A 182 6.02 -12.35 20.63
C GLY A 182 6.83 -13.10 19.58
N ALA A 183 8.15 -12.93 19.47
CA ALA A 183 8.95 -13.63 18.46
C ALA A 183 9.08 -15.13 18.77
N VAL A 184 8.96 -15.93 17.71
CA VAL A 184 9.32 -17.35 17.65
C VAL A 184 10.58 -17.44 16.79
N PRO A 185 11.76 -17.60 17.41
CA PRO A 185 13.04 -17.47 16.71
C PRO A 185 13.25 -18.48 15.59
N GLY A 186 13.74 -18.01 14.45
CA GLY A 186 14.46 -18.81 13.46
C GLY A 186 15.96 -18.81 13.77
N ASN A 187 16.77 -18.48 12.77
CA ASN A 187 18.21 -18.28 12.90
C ASN A 187 18.64 -16.84 12.58
N ALA A 188 19.95 -16.59 12.66
CA ALA A 188 20.57 -15.33 12.26
C ALA A 188 21.66 -15.59 11.22
N LEU A 189 21.84 -14.62 10.32
CA LEU A 189 22.84 -14.65 9.27
C LEU A 189 23.69 -13.38 9.36
N ALA A 190 25.01 -13.53 9.31
CA ALA A 190 25.92 -12.40 9.10
C ALA A 190 25.61 -11.74 7.75
N ILE A 191 25.48 -10.42 7.71
CA ILE A 191 25.20 -9.64 6.49
C ILE A 191 26.31 -8.64 6.19
N THR A 192 26.44 -8.27 4.92
CA THR A 192 27.35 -7.21 4.46
C THR A 192 26.77 -5.82 4.78
N PRO A 193 27.61 -4.77 4.82
CA PRO A 193 27.13 -3.39 4.94
C PRO A 193 26.12 -2.99 3.86
N GLU A 194 26.31 -3.45 2.62
CA GLU A 194 25.42 -3.17 1.49
C GLU A 194 24.04 -3.83 1.69
N GLU A 195 24.01 -5.10 2.13
CA GLU A 195 22.76 -5.80 2.47
C GLU A 195 22.04 -5.12 3.64
N ARG A 196 22.79 -4.70 4.67
CA ARG A 196 22.23 -3.97 5.81
C ARG A 196 21.60 -2.65 5.36
N GLU A 197 22.29 -1.89 4.53
CA GLU A 197 21.79 -0.61 4.02
C GLU A 197 20.54 -0.79 3.14
N ALA A 198 20.48 -1.86 2.35
CA ALA A 198 19.29 -2.20 1.56
C ALA A 198 18.08 -2.49 2.46
N PHE A 199 18.24 -3.32 3.50
CA PHE A 199 17.18 -3.55 4.50
C PHE A 199 16.80 -2.26 5.23
N HIS A 200 17.79 -1.48 5.64
CA HIS A 200 17.56 -0.27 6.41
C HIS A 200 16.74 0.74 5.58
N THR A 201 17.18 1.01 4.35
CA THR A 201 16.48 1.91 3.41
C THR A 201 15.06 1.44 3.10
N ARG A 202 14.84 0.13 2.96
CA ARG A 202 13.55 -0.43 2.53
C ARG A 202 12.52 -0.56 3.66
N TRP A 203 12.95 -0.92 4.87
CA TRP A 203 12.06 -1.42 5.92
C TRP A 203 12.13 -0.66 7.25
N THR A 204 12.95 0.38 7.37
CA THR A 204 12.88 1.30 8.52
C THR A 204 11.93 2.46 8.28
N GLN A 205 11.54 3.13 9.37
CA GLN A 205 10.68 4.30 9.33
C GLN A 205 11.49 5.55 9.05
N VAL A 206 11.19 6.19 7.93
CA VAL A 206 11.75 7.50 7.60
C VAL A 206 11.22 8.56 8.56
N ARG A 207 12.10 9.46 9.02
CA ARG A 207 11.76 10.62 9.85
C ARG A 207 12.56 11.84 9.44
N GLN A 208 12.01 13.02 9.65
CA GLN A 208 12.69 14.28 9.47
C GLN A 208 13.83 14.42 10.50
N VAL A 209 14.99 14.91 10.05
CA VAL A 209 16.21 15.02 10.85
C VAL A 209 16.85 16.41 10.79
N GLY A 210 16.40 17.28 9.88
CA GLY A 210 16.93 18.63 9.76
C GLY A 210 16.15 19.52 8.82
N VAL A 211 16.35 20.83 8.97
CA VAL A 211 15.79 21.86 8.08
C VAL A 211 16.94 22.65 7.47
N ARG A 212 16.89 22.88 6.16
CA ARG A 212 17.81 23.76 5.45
C ARG A 212 17.05 24.95 4.88
N LEU A 213 17.61 26.13 5.09
CA LEU A 213 17.15 27.41 4.57
C LEU A 213 18.35 28.20 4.04
N PRO A 214 18.14 29.13 3.08
CA PRO A 214 19.16 30.11 2.76
C PRO A 214 19.49 30.97 3.99
N GLU A 215 20.77 31.25 4.22
CA GLU A 215 21.19 32.14 5.32
C GLU A 215 20.66 33.57 5.13
N THR A 216 20.74 34.06 3.89
CA THR A 216 20.26 35.38 3.49
C THR A 216 19.55 35.32 2.14
N VAL A 217 18.44 36.06 2.02
CA VAL A 217 17.71 36.26 0.75
C VAL A 217 17.65 37.75 0.43
N VAL A 218 17.87 38.11 -0.84
CA VAL A 218 17.65 39.47 -1.32
C VAL A 218 16.19 39.60 -1.76
N ALA A 219 15.47 40.57 -1.22
CA ALA A 219 14.05 40.79 -1.50
C ALA A 219 13.75 42.26 -1.80
N GLY A 220 12.96 42.52 -2.84
CA GLY A 220 12.39 43.82 -3.16
C GLY A 220 10.93 43.96 -2.75
N CYS A 221 10.23 42.86 -2.51
CA CYS A 221 8.86 42.85 -2.02
C CYS A 221 8.53 41.59 -1.19
N ALA A 222 7.33 41.57 -0.59
CA ALA A 222 6.84 40.44 0.22
C ALA A 222 6.88 39.11 -0.54
N ALA A 223 6.47 39.12 -1.81
CA ALA A 223 6.44 37.93 -2.65
C ALA A 223 7.83 37.30 -2.89
N ASP A 224 8.92 38.06 -2.75
CA ASP A 224 10.27 37.49 -2.82
C ASP A 224 10.58 36.62 -1.59
N VAL A 225 10.11 37.06 -0.41
CA VAL A 225 10.28 36.34 0.85
C VAL A 225 9.33 35.15 0.93
N GLU A 226 8.07 35.34 0.55
CA GLU A 226 7.02 34.30 0.56
C GLU A 226 7.34 33.13 -0.39
N ARG A 227 8.17 33.36 -1.42
CA ARG A 227 8.66 32.30 -2.32
C ARG A 227 9.71 31.39 -1.68
N VAL A 228 10.29 31.77 -0.54
CA VAL A 228 11.31 30.97 0.15
C VAL A 228 10.65 29.81 0.88
N ARG A 229 10.98 28.60 0.45
CA ARG A 229 10.54 27.32 1.03
C ARG A 229 11.65 26.73 1.89
N ALA A 230 11.27 26.01 2.96
CA ALA A 230 12.19 25.23 3.78
C ALA A 230 12.45 23.87 3.13
N GLU A 231 13.71 23.44 3.06
CA GLU A 231 14.05 22.08 2.65
C GLU A 231 14.16 21.19 3.89
N LEU A 232 13.20 20.28 4.05
CA LEU A 232 13.22 19.26 5.09
C LEU A 232 14.11 18.10 4.65
N LEU A 233 15.04 17.70 5.51
CA LEU A 233 15.96 16.58 5.34
C LEU A 233 15.46 15.37 6.14
N TYR A 234 15.51 14.18 5.55
CA TYR A 234 15.01 12.95 6.16
C TYR A 234 16.12 11.93 6.42
N SER A 235 15.84 10.98 7.32
CA SER A 235 16.81 10.00 7.82
C SER A 235 17.36 9.02 6.78
N ASP A 236 16.67 8.88 5.64
CA ASP A 236 17.15 8.11 4.49
C ASP A 236 17.96 8.97 3.50
N GLY A 237 18.22 10.24 3.82
CA GLY A 237 18.94 11.18 2.95
C GLY A 237 18.07 11.82 1.86
N SER A 238 16.77 11.53 1.80
CA SER A 238 15.85 12.25 0.94
C SER A 238 15.52 13.64 1.51
N ALA A 239 14.89 14.47 0.67
CA ALA A 239 14.49 15.82 1.04
C ALA A 239 13.13 16.21 0.44
N ALA A 240 12.44 17.15 1.06
CA ALA A 240 11.20 17.72 0.55
C ALA A 240 11.11 19.23 0.86
N LEU A 241 10.58 20.01 -0.09
CA LEU A 241 10.34 21.44 0.11
C LEU A 241 8.99 21.68 0.78
N ARG A 242 8.95 22.59 1.75
CA ARG A 242 7.72 23.04 2.44
C ARG A 242 7.58 24.54 2.42
N ASP A 243 6.34 24.98 2.31
CA ASP A 243 6.01 26.40 2.43
C ASP A 243 6.24 26.87 3.87
N VAL A 244 6.62 28.13 4.01
CA VAL A 244 6.85 28.78 5.29
C VAL A 244 5.94 30.01 5.37
N GLU A 245 5.17 30.10 6.44
CA GLU A 245 4.41 31.28 6.80
C GLU A 245 5.37 32.29 7.45
N TRP A 246 5.84 33.26 6.67
CA TRP A 246 6.79 34.27 7.12
C TRP A 246 6.10 35.46 7.82
N ASP A 247 6.64 35.87 8.97
CA ASP A 247 6.27 37.13 9.63
C ASP A 247 7.06 38.28 9.00
N LEU A 248 6.36 39.05 8.16
CA LEU A 248 6.94 40.17 7.41
C LEU A 248 6.76 41.52 8.15
N ALA A 249 6.17 41.54 9.34
CA ALA A 249 5.84 42.80 10.04
C ALA A 249 7.07 43.66 10.36
N ALA A 250 8.25 43.04 10.46
CA ALA A 250 9.52 43.73 10.72
C ALA A 250 10.18 44.33 9.47
N LEU A 251 9.71 44.01 8.26
CA LEU A 251 10.32 44.48 7.01
C LEU A 251 9.79 45.85 6.59
N SER A 252 10.69 46.69 6.08
CA SER A 252 10.37 47.98 5.48
C SER A 252 10.98 48.04 4.08
N TRP A 253 10.14 47.95 3.05
CA TRP A 253 10.57 47.88 1.64
C TRP A 253 11.22 49.18 1.13
N ASP A 254 10.95 50.31 1.79
CA ASP A 254 11.50 51.62 1.44
C ASP A 254 12.90 51.88 2.06
N LYS A 255 13.36 51.00 2.96
CA LYS A 255 14.62 51.16 3.69
C LYS A 255 15.54 49.99 3.39
N PRO A 256 16.60 50.20 2.58
CA PRO A 256 17.59 49.16 2.37
C PRO A 256 18.22 48.71 3.68
N GLY A 257 18.43 47.40 3.83
CA GLY A 257 19.09 46.84 5.01
C GLY A 257 18.74 45.39 5.26
N THR A 258 19.53 44.77 6.13
CA THR A 258 19.32 43.37 6.54
C THR A 258 18.43 43.30 7.77
N CYS A 259 17.40 42.48 7.71
CA CYS A 259 16.50 42.19 8.83
C CYS A 259 16.35 40.69 9.00
N ARG A 260 16.29 40.22 10.25
CA ARG A 260 15.97 38.82 10.54
C ARG A 260 14.47 38.63 10.59
N VAL A 261 13.93 37.78 9.72
CA VAL A 261 12.53 37.40 9.72
C VAL A 261 12.35 36.02 10.36
N ARG A 262 11.20 35.83 11.02
CA ARG A 262 10.79 34.53 11.55
C ARG A 262 9.73 33.95 10.65
N GLY A 263 9.65 32.64 10.60
CA GLY A 263 8.59 31.95 9.89
C GLY A 263 8.24 30.64 10.55
N ARG A 264 7.09 30.09 10.19
CA ARG A 264 6.64 28.77 10.62
C ARG A 264 6.43 27.89 9.41
N ILE A 265 7.07 26.73 9.39
CA ILE A 265 6.88 25.75 8.30
C ILE A 265 5.45 25.22 8.35
N ARG A 266 4.76 25.25 7.21
CA ARG A 266 3.38 24.78 7.09
C ARG A 266 3.29 23.26 7.26
N THR A 267 2.36 22.82 8.10
CA THR A 267 2.02 21.40 8.25
C THR A 267 0.79 21.06 7.42
N VAL A 268 0.85 19.99 6.64
CA VAL A 268 -0.27 19.50 5.83
C VAL A 268 -1.05 18.35 6.50
N MET A 269 -0.56 17.81 7.62
CA MET A 269 -1.20 16.71 8.33
C MET A 269 -2.15 17.23 9.42
N GLN A 270 -3.40 16.81 9.35
CA GLN A 270 -4.43 17.08 10.36
C GLN A 270 -4.69 15.82 11.21
N ALA A 271 -5.27 16.03 12.39
CA ALA A 271 -5.66 14.92 13.26
C ALA A 271 -6.73 14.04 12.59
N PHE A 272 -6.62 12.73 12.77
CA PHE A 272 -7.64 11.80 12.30
C PHE A 272 -8.83 11.74 13.27
N PRO A 273 -10.08 11.66 12.77
CA PRO A 273 -10.49 11.81 11.38
C PRO A 273 -10.60 13.29 10.97
N VAL A 274 -10.33 13.57 9.69
CA VAL A 274 -10.59 14.90 9.09
C VAL A 274 -12.03 15.04 8.62
N ARG A 275 -12.71 13.92 8.31
CA ARG A 275 -14.15 13.91 8.02
C ARG A 275 -14.83 12.63 8.53
N PRO A 276 -15.57 12.70 9.66
CA PRO A 276 -16.26 11.54 10.22
C PRO A 276 -17.36 10.97 9.31
N GLY A 277 -17.43 9.65 9.16
CA GLY A 277 -18.50 8.97 8.42
C GLY A 277 -18.47 9.10 6.89
N PHE A 278 -17.33 9.53 6.35
CA PHE A 278 -17.06 9.53 4.91
C PHE A 278 -15.92 8.56 4.61
N ALA A 279 -16.24 7.53 3.84
CA ALA A 279 -15.31 6.50 3.39
C ALA A 279 -14.91 6.72 1.93
N ASP A 280 -13.91 5.98 1.45
CA ASP A 280 -13.48 5.96 0.06
C ASP A 280 -13.23 7.39 -0.52
N PRO A 281 -12.42 8.22 0.15
CA PRO A 281 -12.35 9.65 -0.12
C PRO A 281 -11.54 9.99 -1.38
N VAL A 282 -12.04 10.91 -2.19
CA VAL A 282 -11.33 11.48 -3.35
C VAL A 282 -11.37 13.00 -3.33
N VAL A 283 -10.22 13.62 -3.63
CA VAL A 283 -10.11 15.07 -3.82
C VAL A 283 -9.62 15.39 -5.23
N LEU A 284 -10.27 16.38 -5.85
CA LEU A 284 -9.87 16.95 -7.13
C LEU A 284 -9.52 18.43 -6.93
N LEU A 285 -8.35 18.86 -7.42
CA LEU A 285 -8.01 20.26 -7.58
C LEU A 285 -8.25 20.65 -9.04
N ARG A 286 -9.24 21.51 -9.29
CA ARG A 286 -9.62 21.94 -10.64
C ARG A 286 -9.89 23.44 -10.64
N GLU A 287 -9.29 24.16 -11.60
CA GLU A 287 -9.46 25.61 -11.78
C GLU A 287 -9.20 26.43 -10.50
N GLY A 288 -8.26 25.98 -9.67
CA GLY A 288 -7.89 26.65 -8.41
C GLY A 288 -8.85 26.39 -7.24
N ARG A 289 -9.83 25.49 -7.39
CA ARG A 289 -10.78 25.09 -6.34
C ARG A 289 -10.65 23.60 -6.04
N TYR A 290 -10.86 23.24 -4.78
CA TYR A 290 -10.85 21.86 -4.34
C TYR A 290 -12.27 21.30 -4.31
N TYR A 291 -12.42 20.04 -4.69
CA TYR A 291 -13.66 19.27 -4.63
C TYR A 291 -13.40 17.98 -3.86
N PHE A 292 -14.36 17.59 -3.01
CA PHE A 292 -14.31 16.36 -2.23
C PHE A 292 -15.54 15.52 -2.51
N ILE A 293 -15.34 14.23 -2.72
CA ILE A 293 -16.39 13.23 -2.91
C ILE A 293 -15.98 11.95 -2.18
N ALA A 294 -16.96 11.22 -1.65
CA ALA A 294 -16.72 10.06 -0.80
C ALA A 294 -18.00 9.21 -0.68
N THR A 295 -17.83 7.94 -0.31
CA THR A 295 -18.94 7.10 0.18
C THR A 295 -19.47 7.69 1.49
N ASN A 296 -20.78 7.95 1.55
CA ASN A 296 -21.40 8.59 2.71
C ASN A 296 -22.02 7.55 3.67
N ASP A 297 -21.21 7.04 4.60
CA ASP A 297 -21.66 6.08 5.63
C ASP A 297 -22.69 6.73 6.59
N ASN A 298 -22.74 8.05 6.71
CA ASN A 298 -23.76 8.76 7.52
C ASN A 298 -25.19 8.64 6.95
N THR A 299 -25.31 8.20 5.69
CA THR A 299 -26.59 8.05 4.97
C THR A 299 -26.87 6.59 4.58
N ASP A 300 -26.22 5.63 5.24
CA ASP A 300 -26.26 4.20 4.85
C ASP A 300 -25.90 3.99 3.36
N THR A 301 -24.99 4.82 2.84
CA THR A 301 -24.53 4.80 1.44
C THR A 301 -25.63 5.04 0.40
N HIS A 302 -26.66 5.83 0.75
CA HIS A 302 -27.69 6.27 -0.18
C HIS A 302 -27.30 7.59 -0.86
N GLY A 303 -27.30 7.59 -2.19
CA GLY A 303 -26.95 8.74 -3.01
C GLY A 303 -25.44 9.07 -3.00
N LEU A 304 -25.04 9.91 -3.94
CA LEU A 304 -23.69 10.50 -3.98
C LEU A 304 -23.74 11.94 -3.51
N TYR A 305 -22.72 12.33 -2.76
CA TYR A 305 -22.58 13.67 -2.22
C TYR A 305 -21.18 14.22 -2.46
N ALA A 306 -21.07 15.50 -2.76
CA ALA A 306 -19.80 16.21 -2.87
C ALA A 306 -19.86 17.59 -2.21
N CYS A 307 -18.70 18.15 -1.89
CA CYS A 307 -18.55 19.55 -1.52
C CYS A 307 -17.31 20.14 -2.16
N ASP A 308 -17.13 21.44 -2.01
CA ASP A 308 -16.04 22.20 -2.59
C ASP A 308 -15.50 23.26 -1.62
N SER A 309 -14.30 23.76 -1.88
CA SER A 309 -13.68 24.85 -1.12
C SER A 309 -12.53 25.51 -1.88
N ASP A 310 -12.25 26.78 -1.59
CA ASP A 310 -11.08 27.48 -2.11
C ASP A 310 -9.77 27.03 -1.45
N THR A 311 -9.84 26.46 -0.24
CA THR A 311 -8.69 25.92 0.49
C THR A 311 -8.85 24.42 0.71
N PHE A 312 -7.74 23.72 0.86
CA PHE A 312 -7.79 22.28 1.08
C PHE A 312 -8.40 21.96 2.45
N GLU A 313 -8.01 22.72 3.47
CA GLU A 313 -8.52 22.64 4.83
C GLU A 313 -10.03 22.94 4.89
N GLY A 314 -10.51 23.88 4.08
CA GLY A 314 -11.93 24.25 4.04
C GLY A 314 -12.84 23.15 3.48
N LEU A 315 -12.33 22.11 2.82
CA LEU A 315 -13.12 20.92 2.49
C LEU A 315 -13.60 20.17 3.73
N PHE A 316 -12.86 20.28 4.84
CA PHE A 316 -13.05 19.51 6.06
C PHE A 316 -13.56 20.37 7.22
N ASP A 317 -13.92 21.62 6.95
CA ASP A 317 -14.63 22.48 7.90
C ASP A 317 -15.99 21.82 8.23
N PRO A 318 -16.33 21.61 9.52
CA PRO A 318 -17.63 21.08 9.92
C PRO A 318 -18.83 21.86 9.37
N GLU A 319 -18.66 23.15 9.09
CA GLU A 319 -19.69 24.03 8.53
C GLU A 319 -19.78 23.95 7.00
N ASN A 320 -18.90 23.19 6.32
CA ASN A 320 -18.97 22.97 4.88
C ASN A 320 -19.88 21.76 4.55
N PRO A 321 -21.12 21.98 4.08
CA PRO A 321 -22.08 20.90 3.89
C PRO A 321 -21.76 20.07 2.64
N MET A 322 -22.02 18.77 2.75
CA MET A 322 -22.09 17.88 1.59
C MET A 322 -23.39 18.11 0.82
N ARG A 323 -23.29 18.27 -0.49
CA ARG A 323 -24.43 18.47 -1.41
C ARG A 323 -24.71 17.18 -2.17
N GLU A 324 -25.97 16.79 -2.24
CA GLU A 324 -26.38 15.60 -3.00
C GLU A 324 -26.23 15.88 -4.51
N ILE A 325 -25.41 15.09 -5.18
CA ILE A 325 -25.13 15.19 -6.62
C ILE A 325 -25.82 14.10 -7.43
N LEU A 326 -26.16 12.96 -6.80
CA LEU A 326 -26.94 11.89 -7.42
C LEU A 326 -27.86 11.26 -6.36
N PRO A 327 -29.17 11.54 -6.38
CA PRO A 327 -30.11 10.97 -5.41
C PRO A 327 -30.46 9.51 -5.73
N VAL A 328 -31.04 8.84 -4.74
CA VAL A 328 -31.74 7.56 -4.94
C VAL A 328 -32.89 7.76 -5.93
N ASP A 329 -32.94 6.90 -6.94
CA ASP A 329 -34.02 6.86 -7.93
C ASP A 329 -34.19 5.44 -8.47
N GLU A 330 -35.17 4.72 -7.92
CA GLU A 330 -35.50 3.35 -8.32
C GLU A 330 -35.86 3.24 -9.80
N ARG A 331 -36.44 4.28 -10.42
CA ARG A 331 -36.82 4.24 -11.84
C ARG A 331 -35.60 4.23 -12.76
N ARG A 332 -34.48 4.76 -12.28
CA ARG A 332 -33.18 4.77 -12.96
C ARG A 332 -32.29 3.61 -12.53
N GLY A 333 -32.77 2.71 -11.65
CA GLY A 333 -31.96 1.62 -11.11
C GLY A 333 -30.87 2.10 -10.13
N LEU A 334 -31.10 3.24 -9.47
CA LEU A 334 -30.18 3.84 -8.50
C LEU A 334 -30.77 3.64 -7.10
N VAL A 335 -30.59 2.44 -6.53
CA VAL A 335 -31.33 2.03 -5.32
C VAL A 335 -30.46 2.12 -4.07
N ARG A 336 -29.32 1.42 -4.06
CA ARG A 336 -28.47 1.30 -2.85
C ARG A 336 -27.00 1.07 -3.20
N TYR A 337 -26.14 1.13 -2.17
CA TYR A 337 -24.71 0.85 -2.28
C TYR A 337 -24.01 1.81 -3.25
N PHE A 338 -24.29 3.11 -3.11
CA PHE A 338 -23.59 4.16 -3.85
C PHE A 338 -22.19 4.29 -3.28
N TRP A 339 -21.25 3.55 -3.85
CA TRP A 339 -19.93 3.32 -3.29
C TRP A 339 -18.83 3.89 -4.18
N ALA A 340 -17.77 4.34 -3.51
CA ALA A 340 -16.47 4.68 -4.04
C ALA A 340 -16.52 5.61 -5.27
N PRO A 341 -17.15 6.80 -5.15
CA PRO A 341 -17.14 7.75 -6.25
C PRO A 341 -15.75 8.37 -6.46
N GLU A 342 -15.24 8.36 -7.70
CA GLU A 342 -13.96 8.95 -8.07
C GLU A 342 -14.10 9.97 -9.20
N PHE A 343 -13.47 11.14 -9.03
CA PHE A 343 -13.32 12.11 -10.11
C PHE A 343 -12.20 11.72 -11.07
N HIS A 344 -12.47 11.69 -12.38
CA HIS A 344 -11.47 11.43 -13.42
C HIS A 344 -11.67 12.31 -14.65
N GLU A 345 -10.59 12.89 -15.16
CA GLU A 345 -10.57 13.50 -16.50
C GLU A 345 -10.26 12.42 -17.54
N ILE A 346 -11.20 12.15 -18.44
CA ILE A 346 -11.10 11.13 -19.47
C ILE A 346 -11.50 11.75 -20.82
N GLY A 347 -10.59 11.72 -21.79
CA GLY A 347 -10.86 12.29 -23.13
C GLY A 347 -11.24 13.78 -23.10
N GLY A 348 -10.69 14.54 -22.15
CA GLY A 348 -10.99 15.97 -21.98
C GLY A 348 -12.34 16.29 -21.33
N CYS A 349 -13.03 15.28 -20.79
CA CYS A 349 -14.29 15.43 -20.05
C CYS A 349 -14.12 14.91 -18.62
N LEU A 350 -14.78 15.56 -17.66
CA LEU A 350 -14.79 15.08 -16.27
C LEU A 350 -15.88 14.03 -16.08
N TYR A 351 -15.53 12.94 -15.42
CA TYR A 351 -16.43 11.86 -15.03
C TYR A 351 -16.40 11.64 -13.52
N ILE A 352 -17.51 11.14 -12.97
CA ILE A 352 -17.53 10.40 -11.71
C ILE A 352 -17.69 8.92 -12.05
N LEU A 353 -16.73 8.10 -11.63
CA LEU A 353 -16.81 6.63 -11.66
C LEU A 353 -17.28 6.18 -10.28
N PHE A 354 -18.20 5.24 -10.20
CA PHE A 354 -18.75 4.76 -8.92
C PHE A 354 -19.39 3.39 -9.07
N ALA A 355 -19.81 2.76 -7.98
CA ALA A 355 -20.63 1.56 -8.01
C ALA A 355 -22.02 1.83 -7.41
N VAL A 356 -23.05 1.18 -7.94
CA VAL A 356 -24.42 1.25 -7.39
C VAL A 356 -25.18 -0.03 -7.70
N SER A 357 -26.09 -0.40 -6.80
CA SER A 357 -27.01 -1.51 -6.98
C SER A 357 -28.37 -1.02 -7.44
N ALA A 358 -28.92 -1.72 -8.45
CA ALA A 358 -30.28 -1.52 -8.93
C ALA A 358 -31.34 -2.27 -8.09
N VAL A 359 -30.90 -3.00 -7.06
CA VAL A 359 -31.76 -3.76 -6.15
C VAL A 359 -31.35 -3.50 -4.70
N ASP A 360 -32.32 -3.45 -3.81
CA ASP A 360 -32.11 -3.46 -2.35
C ASP A 360 -32.25 -4.89 -1.83
N ASP A 361 -31.24 -5.69 -2.12
CA ASP A 361 -31.16 -7.09 -1.69
C ASP A 361 -30.21 -7.26 -0.50
N ARG A 362 -30.41 -8.35 0.26
CA ARG A 362 -29.51 -8.71 1.38
C ARG A 362 -28.09 -9.02 0.93
N ILE A 363 -27.91 -9.47 -0.30
CA ILE A 363 -26.60 -9.74 -0.89
C ILE A 363 -26.25 -8.53 -1.76
N PRO A 364 -25.18 -7.77 -1.42
CA PRO A 364 -24.69 -6.68 -2.25
C PRO A 364 -24.37 -7.13 -3.68
N GLN A 365 -24.88 -6.40 -4.66
CA GLN A 365 -24.59 -6.59 -6.09
C GLN A 365 -24.33 -5.26 -6.83
N PRO A 366 -23.58 -4.30 -6.26
CA PRO A 366 -23.32 -3.05 -6.97
C PRO A 366 -22.52 -3.31 -8.24
N GLN A 367 -22.78 -2.49 -9.25
CA GLN A 367 -22.12 -2.54 -10.55
C GLN A 367 -21.46 -1.20 -10.86
N CYS A 368 -20.30 -1.24 -11.52
CA CYS A 368 -19.59 -0.05 -11.96
C CYS A 368 -20.43 0.77 -12.96
N GLN A 369 -20.57 2.06 -12.65
CA GLN A 369 -21.20 3.09 -13.46
C GLN A 369 -20.21 4.24 -13.66
N MET A 370 -20.49 5.07 -14.66
CA MET A 370 -19.90 6.40 -14.73
C MET A 370 -20.92 7.43 -15.18
N MET A 371 -20.77 8.68 -14.74
CA MET A 371 -21.56 9.80 -15.22
C MET A 371 -20.64 10.96 -15.58
N ARG A 372 -20.98 11.66 -16.68
CA ARG A 372 -20.18 12.73 -17.24
C ARG A 372 -20.69 14.10 -16.79
N LEU A 373 -19.77 15.01 -16.49
CA LEU A 373 -20.11 16.42 -16.29
C LEU A 373 -20.44 17.07 -17.65
N LYS A 374 -21.59 17.74 -17.73
CA LYS A 374 -22.00 18.48 -18.93
C LYS A 374 -21.02 19.64 -19.19
N PRO A 375 -20.77 20.02 -20.45
CA PRO A 375 -19.90 21.15 -20.77
C PRO A 375 -20.32 22.43 -20.03
N GLY A 376 -19.39 23.04 -19.30
CA GLY A 376 -19.63 24.25 -18.49
C GLY A 376 -20.46 24.02 -17.22
N GLY A 377 -20.74 22.77 -16.86
CA GLY A 377 -21.48 22.41 -15.64
C GLY A 377 -20.66 22.65 -14.36
N ASP A 378 -21.39 22.82 -13.26
CA ASP A 378 -20.82 22.92 -11.91
C ASP A 378 -20.80 21.54 -11.24
N LEU A 379 -19.66 21.13 -10.68
CA LEU A 379 -19.45 19.79 -10.11
C LEU A 379 -20.38 19.52 -8.92
N ILE A 380 -20.76 20.57 -8.19
CA ILE A 380 -21.64 20.50 -7.02
C ILE A 380 -23.12 20.73 -7.35
N ASP A 381 -23.47 20.89 -8.63
CA ASP A 381 -24.84 20.99 -9.11
C ASP A 381 -25.32 19.65 -9.69
N PRO A 382 -26.32 18.97 -9.09
CA PRO A 382 -26.84 17.71 -9.62
C PRO A 382 -27.37 17.83 -11.05
N ALA A 383 -27.90 19.00 -11.46
CA ALA A 383 -28.41 19.20 -12.81
C ALA A 383 -27.30 19.27 -13.88
N SER A 384 -26.05 19.46 -13.46
CA SER A 384 -24.88 19.54 -14.33
C SER A 384 -24.31 18.18 -14.73
N TRP A 385 -24.80 17.08 -14.16
CA TRP A 385 -24.37 15.72 -14.51
C TRP A 385 -25.32 15.05 -15.52
N GLU A 386 -24.75 14.29 -16.45
CA GLU A 386 -25.50 13.36 -17.32
C GLU A 386 -26.00 12.15 -16.52
N ASP A 387 -26.95 11.39 -17.09
CA ASP A 387 -27.40 10.16 -16.46
C ASP A 387 -26.26 9.13 -16.37
N PRO A 388 -26.13 8.40 -15.24
CA PRO A 388 -25.17 7.32 -15.13
C PRO A 388 -25.34 6.26 -16.22
N VAL A 389 -24.22 5.78 -16.75
CA VAL A 389 -24.16 4.68 -17.72
C VAL A 389 -23.34 3.52 -17.16
N PRO A 390 -23.78 2.26 -17.36
CA PRO A 390 -23.03 1.10 -16.90
C PRO A 390 -21.81 0.89 -17.76
N VAL A 391 -20.71 0.47 -17.14
CA VAL A 391 -19.53 0.05 -17.88
C VAL A 391 -19.78 -1.35 -18.47
N ARG A 392 -19.42 -1.54 -19.74
CA ARG A 392 -19.71 -2.75 -20.52
C ARG A 392 -18.48 -3.31 -21.20
N ARG A 393 -18.49 -4.62 -21.44
CA ARG A 393 -17.52 -5.28 -22.32
C ARG A 393 -17.68 -4.81 -23.76
N ALA A 394 -16.70 -5.11 -24.60
CA ALA A 394 -16.68 -4.72 -26.01
C ALA A 394 -17.90 -5.24 -26.81
N ASP A 395 -18.44 -6.39 -26.43
CA ASP A 395 -19.64 -7.00 -27.03
C ASP A 395 -20.97 -6.42 -26.49
N GLY A 396 -20.91 -5.45 -25.57
CA GLY A 396 -22.06 -4.83 -24.92
C GLY A 396 -22.60 -5.58 -23.71
N SER A 397 -22.04 -6.74 -23.35
CA SER A 397 -22.40 -7.46 -22.12
C SER A 397 -21.93 -6.73 -20.86
N SER A 398 -22.52 -7.06 -19.71
CA SER A 398 -22.12 -6.51 -18.40
C SER A 398 -20.68 -6.90 -18.05
N LEU A 399 -20.01 -6.16 -17.15
CA LEU A 399 -18.65 -6.50 -16.70
C LEU A 399 -18.56 -7.82 -15.92
N GLY A 400 -19.57 -8.14 -15.12
CA GLY A 400 -19.68 -9.42 -14.42
C GLY A 400 -20.89 -10.21 -14.94
N THR A 401 -20.85 -11.54 -14.80
CA THR A 401 -22.02 -12.39 -15.06
C THR A 401 -22.90 -12.54 -13.82
N SER A 402 -22.34 -12.34 -12.63
CA SER A 402 -23.03 -12.29 -11.33
C SER A 402 -22.14 -11.62 -10.29
N GLY A 403 -22.71 -11.12 -9.19
CA GLY A 403 -21.93 -10.62 -8.06
C GLY A 403 -21.62 -9.13 -8.13
N ILE A 404 -20.38 -8.76 -7.79
CA ILE A 404 -20.00 -7.38 -7.49
C ILE A 404 -18.99 -6.88 -8.52
N THR A 405 -19.22 -5.68 -9.06
CA THR A 405 -18.17 -4.87 -9.71
C THR A 405 -18.14 -3.48 -9.07
N LEU A 406 -17.00 -3.10 -8.51
CA LEU A 406 -16.86 -1.88 -7.71
C LEU A 406 -15.47 -1.23 -7.87
N ASP A 407 -15.32 -0.05 -7.28
CA ASP A 407 -14.05 0.65 -7.11
C ASP A 407 -13.28 0.84 -8.43
N MET A 408 -13.98 1.33 -9.44
CA MET A 408 -13.38 1.53 -10.74
C MET A 408 -12.58 2.83 -10.77
N THR A 409 -11.31 2.71 -11.16
CA THR A 409 -10.41 3.84 -11.40
C THR A 409 -9.93 3.86 -12.85
N TYR A 410 -9.39 4.99 -13.28
CA TYR A 410 -8.85 5.21 -14.62
C TYR A 410 -7.35 5.43 -14.57
N LEU A 411 -6.63 4.88 -15.55
CA LEU A 411 -5.19 5.07 -15.73
C LEU A 411 -4.89 5.31 -17.21
N GLU A 412 -4.15 6.37 -17.50
CA GLU A 412 -3.60 6.63 -18.83
C GLU A 412 -2.10 6.36 -18.88
N SER A 413 -1.66 5.69 -19.95
CA SER A 413 -0.25 5.44 -20.25
C SER A 413 0.08 5.91 -21.67
N PRO A 414 1.37 6.01 -22.05
CA PRO A 414 1.77 6.24 -23.43
C PRO A 414 1.25 5.22 -24.45
N ARG A 415 0.80 4.02 -24.01
CA ARG A 415 0.32 2.95 -24.91
C ARG A 415 -1.20 2.94 -25.07
N ALA A 416 -1.94 3.16 -23.97
CA ALA A 416 -3.39 3.06 -23.94
C ALA A 416 -3.97 3.68 -22.65
N SER A 417 -5.29 3.82 -22.66
CA SER A 417 -6.13 4.13 -21.50
C SER A 417 -6.74 2.86 -20.93
N TYR A 418 -6.75 2.76 -19.61
CA TYR A 418 -7.19 1.56 -18.88
C TYR A 418 -8.26 1.91 -17.84
N LEU A 419 -9.17 0.97 -17.63
CA LEU A 419 -10.00 0.88 -16.44
C LEU A 419 -9.48 -0.26 -15.58
N ILE A 420 -9.40 -0.01 -14.27
CA ILE A 420 -9.03 -1.00 -13.26
C ILE A 420 -10.14 -1.02 -12.23
N TRP A 421 -10.64 -2.19 -11.86
CA TRP A 421 -11.76 -2.31 -10.92
C TRP A 421 -11.64 -3.58 -10.08
N SER A 422 -12.41 -3.64 -9.00
CA SER A 422 -12.58 -4.83 -8.19
C SER A 422 -13.82 -5.63 -8.63
N ALA A 423 -13.69 -6.95 -8.74
CA ALA A 423 -14.81 -7.83 -9.01
C ALA A 423 -14.80 -9.08 -8.12
N ARG A 424 -16.00 -9.52 -7.72
CA ARG A 424 -16.22 -10.72 -6.91
C ARG A 424 -17.41 -11.50 -7.42
N GLU A 425 -17.20 -12.79 -7.67
CA GLU A 425 -18.25 -13.70 -8.12
C GLU A 425 -18.62 -14.70 -7.03
N HIS A 426 -19.82 -15.26 -7.13
CA HIS A 426 -20.33 -16.31 -6.24
C HIS A 426 -20.29 -15.95 -4.74
N PHE A 427 -20.38 -14.66 -4.43
CA PHE A 427 -20.36 -14.14 -3.07
C PHE A 427 -21.39 -14.89 -2.19
N THR A 428 -20.99 -15.23 -0.96
CA THR A 428 -21.79 -15.99 0.04
C THR A 428 -21.99 -17.49 -0.27
N THR A 429 -21.33 -18.03 -1.30
CA THR A 429 -21.38 -19.45 -1.64
C THR A 429 -20.02 -20.13 -1.44
N PRO A 430 -19.93 -21.48 -1.44
CA PRO A 430 -18.64 -22.18 -1.42
C PRO A 430 -17.72 -21.89 -2.62
N LEU A 431 -18.25 -21.31 -3.70
CA LEU A 431 -17.50 -20.93 -4.90
C LEU A 431 -17.02 -19.47 -4.87
N ASP A 432 -17.14 -18.80 -3.73
CA ASP A 432 -16.74 -17.41 -3.56
C ASP A 432 -15.28 -17.19 -3.98
N THR A 433 -15.12 -16.38 -5.01
CA THR A 433 -13.82 -16.12 -5.60
C THR A 433 -12.97 -15.21 -4.74
N GLY A 434 -13.60 -14.43 -3.85
CA GLY A 434 -13.05 -13.21 -3.25
C GLY A 434 -13.05 -12.05 -4.23
N SER A 435 -12.84 -10.83 -3.71
CA SER A 435 -12.68 -9.64 -4.55
C SER A 435 -11.29 -9.63 -5.16
N MET A 436 -11.21 -9.43 -6.48
CA MET A 436 -9.98 -9.42 -7.26
C MET A 436 -9.91 -8.17 -8.12
N LEU A 437 -8.70 -7.71 -8.43
CA LEU A 437 -8.50 -6.60 -9.35
C LEU A 437 -8.45 -7.10 -10.79
N TYR A 438 -9.16 -6.41 -11.67
CA TYR A 438 -9.12 -6.62 -13.11
C TYR A 438 -8.67 -5.34 -13.82
N ILE A 439 -8.02 -5.48 -14.96
CA ILE A 439 -7.62 -4.39 -15.85
C ILE A 439 -8.07 -4.65 -17.28
N ALA A 440 -8.53 -3.61 -17.97
CA ALA A 440 -8.85 -3.67 -19.40
C ALA A 440 -8.60 -2.31 -20.06
N THR A 441 -8.39 -2.31 -21.36
CA THR A 441 -8.27 -1.07 -22.15
C THR A 441 -9.65 -0.48 -22.44
N THR A 442 -9.72 0.85 -22.61
CA THR A 442 -10.93 1.58 -22.98
C THR A 442 -10.65 2.67 -24.02
N ASP A 443 -11.68 3.12 -24.73
CA ASP A 443 -11.61 4.26 -25.65
C ASP A 443 -12.00 5.54 -24.88
N PRO A 444 -11.12 6.54 -24.72
CA PRO A 444 -11.44 7.79 -24.00
C PRO A 444 -12.63 8.56 -24.56
N ALA A 445 -13.02 8.33 -25.83
CA ALA A 445 -14.22 8.94 -26.41
C ALA A 445 -15.52 8.25 -25.94
N ARG A 446 -15.44 7.00 -25.48
CA ARG A 446 -16.55 6.19 -24.94
C ARG A 446 -16.05 5.34 -23.76
N PRO A 447 -15.63 5.97 -22.65
CA PRO A 447 -14.90 5.27 -21.60
C PRO A 447 -15.71 4.18 -20.89
N TRP A 448 -17.03 4.21 -20.99
CA TRP A 448 -17.94 3.17 -20.46
C TRP A 448 -17.96 1.87 -21.29
N ILE A 449 -17.16 1.74 -22.35
CA ILE A 449 -17.05 0.52 -23.16
C ILE A 449 -15.60 0.04 -23.19
N LEU A 450 -15.35 -1.17 -22.69
CA LEU A 450 -14.04 -1.80 -22.80
C LEU A 450 -13.68 -2.10 -24.26
N THR A 451 -12.39 -2.03 -24.56
CA THR A 451 -11.81 -2.31 -25.89
C THR A 451 -10.94 -3.57 -25.91
N SER A 452 -10.73 -4.21 -24.74
CA SER A 452 -10.13 -5.54 -24.60
C SER A 452 -10.95 -6.38 -23.62
N ASP A 453 -10.65 -7.68 -23.59
CA ASP A 453 -11.13 -8.54 -22.52
C ASP A 453 -10.51 -8.13 -21.17
N PRO A 454 -11.25 -8.27 -20.05
CA PRO A 454 -10.70 -8.12 -18.71
C PRO A 454 -9.56 -9.10 -18.44
N VAL A 455 -8.45 -8.59 -17.92
CA VAL A 455 -7.32 -9.39 -17.42
C VAL A 455 -7.32 -9.37 -15.89
N LEU A 456 -7.21 -10.55 -15.26
CA LEU A 456 -7.04 -10.66 -13.81
C LEU A 456 -5.68 -10.10 -13.41
N LEU A 457 -5.68 -8.95 -12.74
CA LEU A 457 -4.48 -8.22 -12.34
C LEU A 457 -3.93 -8.69 -10.99
N SER A 458 -4.80 -8.87 -9.99
CA SER A 458 -4.38 -9.31 -8.65
C SER A 458 -5.47 -10.07 -7.92
N ARG A 459 -5.02 -11.03 -7.11
CA ARG A 459 -5.83 -11.86 -6.22
C ARG A 459 -5.33 -11.76 -4.77
N PRO A 460 -6.19 -11.83 -3.74
CA PRO A 460 -5.79 -11.75 -2.34
C PRO A 460 -5.10 -13.05 -1.86
N LEU A 461 -3.83 -13.21 -2.20
CA LEU A 461 -3.06 -14.43 -1.98
C LEU A 461 -2.24 -14.37 -0.69
N PHE A 462 -1.81 -13.21 -0.23
CA PHE A 462 -1.04 -13.11 1.00
C PHE A 462 -1.93 -13.12 2.24
N GLY A 463 -1.38 -13.61 3.36
CA GLY A 463 -2.11 -13.71 4.64
C GLY A 463 -2.76 -12.41 5.11
N TRP A 464 -2.15 -11.26 4.83
CA TRP A 464 -2.74 -9.95 5.15
C TRP A 464 -3.89 -9.54 4.21
N GLU A 465 -4.01 -10.17 3.04
CA GLU A 465 -5.06 -9.93 2.05
C GLU A 465 -6.26 -10.86 2.19
N ASN A 466 -6.05 -12.03 2.81
CA ASN A 466 -7.07 -13.06 3.07
C ASN A 466 -7.28 -13.34 4.57
N ILE A 467 -6.85 -12.41 5.41
CA ILE A 467 -6.88 -12.44 6.88
C ILE A 467 -8.28 -12.68 7.43
N GLU A 468 -8.38 -13.55 8.44
CA GLU A 468 -9.64 -13.85 9.14
C GLU A 468 -10.79 -14.20 8.16
N ARG A 469 -10.46 -14.87 7.04
CA ARG A 469 -11.36 -15.28 5.94
C ARG A 469 -11.87 -14.12 5.08
N THR A 470 -11.34 -12.92 5.22
CA THR A 470 -11.68 -11.78 4.36
C THR A 470 -10.78 -11.78 3.13
N ILE A 471 -11.25 -12.40 2.05
CA ILE A 471 -10.54 -12.52 0.77
C ILE A 471 -10.79 -11.30 -0.14
N ASN A 472 -9.96 -10.26 0.01
CA ASN A 472 -10.25 -8.96 -0.59
C ASN A 472 -9.04 -8.29 -1.26
N ASN A 473 -9.14 -7.95 -2.54
CA ASN A 473 -8.38 -6.87 -3.17
C ASN A 473 -9.39 -5.91 -3.81
N GLU A 474 -9.39 -4.64 -3.39
CA GLU A 474 -10.31 -3.61 -3.85
C GLU A 474 -9.68 -2.21 -3.81
N GLY A 475 -10.44 -1.16 -4.09
CA GLY A 475 -9.97 0.24 -4.04
C GLY A 475 -8.66 0.49 -4.81
N PRO A 476 -8.51 0.05 -6.08
CA PRO A 476 -7.32 0.37 -6.86
C PRO A 476 -7.23 1.88 -7.12
N TYR A 477 -6.07 2.50 -6.89
CA TYR A 477 -5.86 3.90 -7.23
C TYR A 477 -4.42 4.16 -7.70
N PRO A 478 -4.20 4.66 -8.94
CA PRO A 478 -2.86 4.82 -9.49
C PRO A 478 -2.17 6.10 -8.99
N LEU A 479 -0.87 5.99 -8.74
CA LEU A 479 0.07 7.09 -8.59
C LEU A 479 1.14 6.95 -9.68
N VAL A 480 1.06 7.79 -10.70
CA VAL A 480 2.05 7.81 -11.79
C VAL A 480 3.18 8.76 -11.43
N ARG A 481 4.41 8.24 -11.32
CA ARG A 481 5.59 9.05 -11.01
C ARG A 481 6.87 8.38 -11.48
N ASN A 482 7.82 9.20 -11.96
CA ASN A 482 9.17 8.75 -12.37
C ASN A 482 9.13 7.59 -13.38
N GLY A 483 8.22 7.64 -14.36
CA GLY A 483 8.08 6.61 -15.37
C GLY A 483 7.50 5.28 -14.87
N LYS A 484 6.93 5.24 -13.66
CA LYS A 484 6.28 4.07 -13.07
C LYS A 484 4.83 4.33 -12.73
N VAL A 485 4.04 3.27 -12.79
CA VAL A 485 2.70 3.19 -12.19
C VAL A 485 2.87 2.53 -10.82
N TRP A 486 2.53 3.26 -9.76
CA TRP A 486 2.34 2.71 -8.43
C TRP A 486 0.83 2.58 -8.22
N LEU A 487 0.29 1.38 -8.41
CA LEU A 487 -1.12 1.11 -8.21
C LEU A 487 -1.34 0.68 -6.76
N ALA A 488 -1.87 1.59 -5.95
CA ALA A 488 -2.30 1.26 -4.60
C ALA A 488 -3.57 0.41 -4.70
N TYR A 489 -3.76 -0.51 -3.76
CA TYR A 489 -5.01 -1.24 -3.59
C TYR A 489 -5.18 -1.61 -2.13
N SER A 490 -6.40 -1.90 -1.71
CA SER A 490 -6.71 -2.26 -0.33
C SER A 490 -7.06 -3.74 -0.20
N ALA A 491 -6.74 -4.30 0.96
CA ALA A 491 -7.00 -5.70 1.28
C ALA A 491 -7.33 -5.87 2.77
N GLY A 492 -7.90 -7.03 3.13
CA GLY A 492 -8.47 -7.25 4.45
C GLY A 492 -9.88 -6.66 4.59
N SER A 493 -10.36 -6.50 5.83
CA SER A 493 -11.75 -6.07 6.09
C SER A 493 -11.89 -4.55 6.14
N ALA A 494 -12.56 -3.95 5.15
CA ALA A 494 -12.78 -2.50 4.98
C ALA A 494 -13.31 -1.75 6.22
N SER A 495 -13.97 -2.45 7.14
CA SER A 495 -14.51 -1.86 8.37
C SER A 495 -13.85 -2.39 9.64
N ALA A 496 -12.64 -2.96 9.59
CA ALA A 496 -11.95 -3.52 10.76
C ALA A 496 -10.44 -3.22 10.73
N TYR A 497 -9.76 -3.48 11.85
CA TYR A 497 -8.35 -3.17 12.02
C TYR A 497 -7.41 -3.75 10.95
N SER A 498 -7.80 -4.88 10.35
CA SER A 498 -7.02 -5.63 9.39
C SER A 498 -6.92 -5.00 8.00
N TYR A 499 -7.72 -3.97 7.70
CA TYR A 499 -7.63 -3.29 6.40
C TYR A 499 -6.25 -2.65 6.20
N ALA A 500 -5.70 -2.82 5.01
CA ALA A 500 -4.35 -2.37 4.69
C ALA A 500 -4.23 -2.02 3.21
N VAL A 501 -3.25 -1.16 2.88
CA VAL A 501 -2.93 -0.76 1.50
C VAL A 501 -1.69 -1.49 1.02
N GLY A 502 -1.77 -2.16 -0.13
CA GLY A 502 -0.65 -2.76 -0.86
C GLY A 502 -0.22 -1.97 -2.09
N TRP A 503 0.82 -2.47 -2.77
CA TRP A 503 1.30 -1.93 -4.04
C TRP A 503 1.37 -3.01 -5.11
N LEU A 504 0.87 -2.67 -6.30
CA LEU A 504 1.29 -3.23 -7.58
C LEU A 504 2.13 -2.18 -8.30
N THR A 505 3.27 -2.54 -8.86
CA THR A 505 4.16 -1.59 -9.55
C THR A 505 4.48 -2.09 -10.95
N ALA A 506 4.39 -1.21 -11.96
CA ALA A 506 4.80 -1.50 -13.33
C ALA A 506 5.51 -0.29 -13.94
N ASP A 507 6.31 -0.52 -14.97
CA ASP A 507 6.83 0.58 -15.79
C ASP A 507 5.71 1.20 -16.63
N LEU A 508 5.61 2.53 -16.65
CA LEU A 508 4.53 3.25 -17.32
C LEU A 508 4.48 3.00 -18.83
N GLY A 509 5.64 2.73 -19.44
CA GLY A 509 5.75 2.41 -20.86
C GLY A 509 5.57 0.93 -21.21
N ALA A 510 5.35 0.05 -20.23
CA ALA A 510 5.15 -1.38 -20.45
C ALA A 510 3.74 -1.69 -20.95
N ASP A 511 3.52 -2.95 -21.35
CA ASP A 511 2.17 -3.45 -21.58
C ASP A 511 1.50 -3.76 -20.24
N LEU A 512 0.55 -2.91 -19.83
CA LEU A 512 -0.11 -3.06 -18.54
C LEU A 512 -1.15 -4.19 -18.52
N LEU A 513 -1.52 -4.78 -19.67
CA LEU A 513 -2.33 -6.00 -19.72
C LEU A 513 -1.49 -7.28 -19.53
N ASP A 514 -0.16 -7.20 -19.65
CA ASP A 514 0.73 -8.32 -19.35
C ASP A 514 1.09 -8.31 -17.86
N ILE A 515 0.55 -9.29 -17.14
CA ILE A 515 0.75 -9.44 -15.69
C ILE A 515 2.23 -9.65 -15.32
N GLY A 516 3.05 -10.16 -16.23
CA GLY A 516 4.50 -10.29 -16.03
C GLY A 516 5.22 -8.95 -15.87
N ASN A 517 4.61 -7.83 -16.30
CA ASN A 517 5.16 -6.48 -16.11
C ASN A 517 4.81 -5.87 -14.75
N TRP A 518 3.95 -6.52 -13.96
CA TRP A 518 3.53 -6.05 -12.65
C TRP A 518 4.29 -6.77 -11.54
N ARG A 519 4.79 -5.99 -10.58
CA ARG A 519 5.35 -6.49 -9.34
C ARG A 519 4.39 -6.22 -8.18
N LYS A 520 3.93 -7.28 -7.53
CA LYS A 520 3.15 -7.19 -6.29
C LYS A 520 4.06 -7.16 -5.07
N ALA A 521 3.87 -6.18 -4.19
CA ALA A 521 4.60 -6.11 -2.93
C ALA A 521 4.09 -7.19 -1.95
N SER A 522 5.01 -7.93 -1.33
CA SER A 522 4.67 -8.99 -0.37
C SER A 522 4.04 -8.45 0.92
N ALA A 523 4.46 -7.26 1.35
CA ALA A 523 3.98 -6.61 2.56
C ALA A 523 3.22 -5.32 2.25
N PRO A 524 2.18 -4.98 3.04
CA PRO A 524 1.42 -3.75 2.87
C PRO A 524 2.27 -2.51 3.14
N ALA A 525 1.95 -1.44 2.43
CA ALA A 525 2.55 -0.11 2.58
C ALA A 525 1.91 0.73 3.69
N LEU A 526 0.64 0.44 4.04
CA LEU A 526 -0.09 1.12 5.10
C LEU A 526 -0.94 0.10 5.88
N THR A 527 -0.84 0.14 7.20
CA THR A 527 -1.54 -0.78 8.13
C THR A 527 -1.87 -0.06 9.45
N TYR A 528 -2.59 -0.73 10.34
CA TYR A 528 -2.82 -0.24 11.72
C TYR A 528 -1.55 -0.14 12.60
N PHE A 529 -0.41 -0.67 12.14
CA PHE A 529 0.91 -0.42 12.78
C PHE A 529 1.60 0.82 12.22
N SER A 530 1.12 1.37 11.10
CA SER A 530 1.78 2.49 10.45
C SER A 530 1.63 3.78 11.25
N VAL A 531 0.46 3.98 11.87
CA VAL A 531 0.23 5.09 12.80
C VAL A 531 -0.59 4.70 14.02
N PRO A 532 -0.10 5.05 15.23
CA PRO A 532 -0.83 4.82 16.47
C PRO A 532 -2.25 5.40 16.43
N GLY A 533 -3.22 4.60 16.89
CA GLY A 533 -4.61 5.03 17.07
C GLY A 533 -5.46 5.03 15.80
N ILE A 534 -4.92 4.66 14.64
CA ILE A 534 -5.65 4.52 13.38
C ILE A 534 -5.66 3.06 12.96
N TYR A 535 -6.86 2.50 12.81
CA TYR A 535 -7.08 1.10 12.50
C TYR A 535 -7.69 0.96 11.12
N GLY A 536 -7.26 -0.08 10.40
CA GLY A 536 -7.74 -0.41 9.06
C GLY A 536 -7.68 0.75 8.05
N PRO A 537 -6.54 1.43 7.85
CA PRO A 537 -6.44 2.45 6.83
C PRO A 537 -6.48 1.84 5.41
N GLY A 538 -7.37 2.32 4.56
CA GLY A 538 -7.44 1.87 3.16
C GLY A 538 -8.42 2.66 2.31
N HIS A 539 -8.75 2.07 1.16
CA HIS A 539 -9.43 2.66 0.01
C HIS A 539 -8.94 4.08 -0.24
N ASN A 540 -7.68 4.18 -0.66
CA ASN A 540 -6.99 5.44 -0.73
C ASN A 540 -7.15 6.11 -2.10
N SER A 541 -6.91 7.42 -2.13
CA SER A 541 -6.71 8.19 -3.35
C SER A 541 -5.49 9.10 -3.22
N PHE A 542 -5.02 9.60 -4.37
CA PHE A 542 -3.93 10.56 -4.42
C PHE A 542 -4.35 11.82 -5.17
N PHE A 543 -3.89 12.97 -4.69
CA PHE A 543 -3.95 14.22 -5.46
C PHE A 543 -2.71 15.06 -5.18
N VAL A 544 -2.47 16.06 -6.04
CA VAL A 544 -1.40 17.06 -5.83
C VAL A 544 -2.05 18.36 -5.41
N ASP A 545 -1.62 18.92 -4.28
CA ASP A 545 -2.16 20.18 -3.76
C ASP A 545 -1.58 21.41 -4.48
N LYS A 546 -2.06 22.60 -4.12
CA LYS A 546 -1.58 23.89 -4.66
C LYS A 546 -0.09 24.15 -4.39
N SER A 547 0.47 23.52 -3.36
CA SER A 547 1.88 23.64 -2.95
C SER A 547 2.78 22.63 -3.67
N GLY A 548 2.20 21.75 -4.51
CA GLY A 548 2.88 20.71 -5.27
C GLY A 548 3.13 19.43 -4.47
N ASP A 549 2.55 19.31 -3.27
CA ASP A 549 2.68 18.12 -2.43
C ASP A 549 1.70 17.04 -2.87
N THR A 550 2.21 15.81 -3.02
CA THR A 550 1.37 14.64 -3.22
C THR A 550 0.74 14.25 -1.89
N MET A 551 -0.58 14.25 -1.86
CA MET A 551 -1.40 13.93 -0.70
C MET A 551 -2.07 12.57 -0.89
N LEU A 552 -2.15 11.81 0.19
CA LEU A 552 -2.88 10.56 0.34
C LEU A 552 -4.15 10.87 1.13
N LEU A 553 -5.33 10.56 0.58
CA LEU A 553 -6.53 10.38 1.39
C LEU A 553 -6.79 8.89 1.56
N TYR A 554 -7.40 8.52 2.68
CA TYR A 554 -7.78 7.16 3.00
C TYR A 554 -8.94 7.19 4.00
N HIS A 555 -9.65 6.09 4.18
CA HIS A 555 -10.54 5.94 5.33
C HIS A 555 -9.95 4.99 6.38
N GLY A 556 -10.39 5.10 7.63
CA GLY A 556 -10.05 4.17 8.70
C GLY A 556 -10.97 4.32 9.91
N GLY A 557 -10.56 3.78 11.05
CA GLY A 557 -11.26 3.87 12.32
C GLY A 557 -10.35 4.16 13.51
N VAL A 558 -10.96 4.46 14.65
CA VAL A 558 -10.26 4.72 15.93
C VAL A 558 -10.35 3.56 16.93
N THR A 559 -11.03 2.47 16.54
CA THR A 559 -11.13 1.23 17.33
C THR A 559 -10.73 0.03 16.48
N ARG A 560 -10.36 -1.07 17.13
CA ARG A 560 -10.01 -2.32 16.42
C ARG A 560 -11.24 -3.08 15.89
N GLN A 561 -12.40 -2.84 16.49
CA GLN A 561 -13.67 -3.48 16.14
C GLN A 561 -14.31 -2.81 14.93
N ARG A 562 -15.49 -3.29 14.51
CA ARG A 562 -16.23 -2.64 13.43
C ARG A 562 -16.52 -1.17 13.77
N TYR A 563 -16.12 -0.27 12.88
CA TYR A 563 -16.21 1.16 13.09
C TYR A 563 -16.94 1.88 11.96
N LEU A 564 -17.42 3.09 12.25
CA LEU A 564 -17.80 4.07 11.24
C LEU A 564 -16.52 4.52 10.51
N ARG A 565 -16.42 4.21 9.21
CA ARG A 565 -15.26 4.59 8.41
C ARG A 565 -15.22 6.10 8.27
N SER A 566 -14.07 6.69 8.52
CA SER A 566 -13.90 8.13 8.51
C SER A 566 -12.65 8.52 7.72
N THR A 567 -12.72 9.65 7.03
CA THR A 567 -11.65 10.14 6.17
C THR A 567 -10.46 10.59 7.01
N GLY A 568 -9.27 10.16 6.60
CA GLY A 568 -7.97 10.64 7.01
C GLY A 568 -7.19 11.18 5.82
N MET A 569 -6.14 11.95 6.10
CA MET A 569 -5.23 12.44 5.08
C MET A 569 -3.80 12.42 5.58
N ARG A 570 -2.85 12.27 4.66
CA ARG A 570 -1.41 12.36 4.88
C ARG A 570 -0.73 12.92 3.67
N ARG A 571 0.50 13.36 3.84
CA ARG A 571 1.40 13.59 2.73
C ARG A 571 2.08 12.30 2.32
N VAL A 572 2.18 12.05 1.01
CA VAL A 572 3.07 11.03 0.46
C VAL A 572 4.49 11.58 0.45
N HIS A 573 5.41 10.86 1.06
CA HIS A 573 6.83 11.19 0.98
C HIS A 573 7.52 10.28 -0.02
N PHE A 574 8.45 10.84 -0.79
CA PHE A 574 9.24 10.07 -1.73
C PHE A 574 10.63 9.90 -1.14
N GLY A 575 10.94 8.67 -0.72
CA GLY A 575 12.24 8.36 -0.13
C GLY A 575 13.38 8.47 -1.15
N ARG A 576 14.60 8.21 -0.72
CA ARG A 576 15.83 8.40 -1.52
C ARG A 576 15.84 7.66 -2.87
N THR A 577 15.11 6.55 -2.96
CA THR A 577 14.97 5.73 -4.17
C THR A 577 13.81 6.14 -5.07
N GLY A 578 13.07 7.20 -4.70
CA GLY A 578 11.85 7.64 -5.38
C GLY A 578 10.60 6.83 -5.03
N ARG A 579 10.69 5.84 -4.12
CA ARG A 579 9.54 5.07 -3.64
C ARG A 579 8.56 5.96 -2.86
N PRO A 580 7.25 5.88 -3.12
CA PRO A 580 6.23 6.50 -2.29
C PRO A 580 6.10 5.80 -0.93
N LEU A 581 6.19 6.57 0.14
CA LEU A 581 5.98 6.18 1.52
C LEU A 581 4.66 6.76 2.00
N LEU A 582 3.75 5.88 2.43
CA LEU A 582 2.40 6.22 2.89
C LEU A 582 2.30 6.32 4.40
N ASP A 583 3.30 5.80 5.12
CA ASP A 583 3.29 5.58 6.55
C ASP A 583 3.89 6.74 7.35
N LEU A 584 4.33 7.83 6.70
CA LEU A 584 4.89 8.98 7.39
C LEU A 584 3.79 9.67 8.21
N ASP A 585 4.00 9.78 9.53
CA ASP A 585 3.09 10.48 10.44
C ASP A 585 3.53 11.93 10.69
N ALA A 586 2.69 12.70 11.40
CA ALA A 586 2.88 14.14 11.55
C ALA A 586 4.17 14.50 12.30
N GLU A 587 4.57 13.70 13.29
CA GLU A 587 5.80 13.96 14.07
C GLU A 587 7.04 13.57 13.26
N ARG A 588 6.98 12.45 12.52
CA ARG A 588 8.06 12.03 11.62
C ARG A 588 8.15 12.89 10.36
N ASP A 589 7.06 13.53 9.93
CA ASP A 589 7.08 14.42 8.76
C ASP A 589 7.74 15.76 9.08
N LEU A 590 7.41 16.34 10.23
CA LEU A 590 7.98 17.59 10.70
C LEU A 590 8.02 17.62 12.23
N ASP A 591 9.23 17.47 12.77
CA ASP A 591 9.50 17.57 14.20
C ASP A 591 8.95 18.92 14.73
N PRO A 592 8.03 18.90 15.71
CA PRO A 592 7.51 20.11 16.34
C PRO A 592 8.59 21.09 16.80
N ALA A 593 9.76 20.61 17.22
CA ALA A 593 10.88 21.44 17.66
C ALA A 593 11.60 22.18 16.52
N GLN A 594 11.39 21.78 15.26
CA GLN A 594 12.04 22.35 14.08
C GLN A 594 11.08 23.17 13.20
N ARG A 595 9.83 23.40 13.65
CA ARG A 595 8.79 24.12 12.88
C ARG A 595 9.05 25.61 12.73
N ASP A 596 9.56 26.23 13.80
CA ASP A 596 9.81 27.66 13.84
C ASP A 596 11.23 27.92 13.30
N VAL A 597 11.32 28.72 12.24
CA VAL A 597 12.54 28.98 11.48
C VAL A 597 12.82 30.48 11.38
N SER A 598 14.04 30.83 10.99
CA SER A 598 14.39 32.22 10.70
C SER A 598 15.49 32.32 9.65
N MET A 599 15.48 33.40 8.89
CA MET A 599 16.52 33.75 7.91
C MET A 599 16.77 35.26 7.89
N GLU A 600 17.87 35.69 7.29
CA GLU A 600 18.11 37.11 7.02
C GLU A 600 17.51 37.52 5.67
N VAL A 601 16.93 38.71 5.62
CA VAL A 601 16.40 39.33 4.40
C VAL A 601 17.15 40.63 4.16
N ASP A 602 17.90 40.71 3.08
CA ASP A 602 18.53 41.93 2.57
C ASP A 602 17.53 42.66 1.67
N VAL A 603 16.87 43.68 2.23
CA VAL A 603 15.90 44.49 1.51
C VAL A 603 16.64 45.40 0.54
N ARG A 604 16.35 45.23 -0.76
CA ARG A 604 16.85 46.12 -1.82
C ARG A 604 15.67 46.66 -2.60
N PRO A 605 15.43 47.99 -2.61
CA PRO A 605 14.35 48.57 -3.38
C PRO A 605 14.47 48.16 -4.85
N ALA A 606 13.35 47.81 -5.48
CA ALA A 606 13.31 47.58 -6.91
C ALA A 606 13.86 48.83 -7.61
N ARG A 607 14.91 48.67 -8.44
CA ARG A 607 15.40 49.78 -9.26
C ARG A 607 14.27 50.12 -10.24
N GLY A 608 13.73 51.33 -10.11
CA GLY A 608 12.73 51.86 -11.03
C GLY A 608 13.23 52.03 -12.45
#